data_AF-A0A972KFK6-F1
#
_entry.id   AF-A0A972KFK6-F1
#
_cell.length_a   1.000
_cell.length_b   1.000
_cell.length_c   1.000
_cell.angle_alpha   90.00
_cell.angle_beta   90.00
_cell.angle_gamma   90.00
#
_symmetry.space_group_name_H-M   'P 1'
#
loop_
_entity.id
_entity.type
_entity.pdbx_description
1 polymer ?
#
loop_
_entity_poly.entity_id
_entity_poly.type
_entity_poly.pdbx_seq_one_letter_code
_entity_poly.pdbx_strand_id
1 'polypeptide(L)'
;MAFPKHIWDQLKNITSKELIKALEKDGWQRDVKRGAIQVYFKPNGKRVTIHHHPKKTYGPKTLQSLFKDIGWKEEDLRRLKLIK
;
A
#
# COMPACT_ATOMS: atom_id res chain seq x y z
N MET A 1 7.50 -6.05 12.03
CA MET A 1 8.58 -6.08 11.02
C MET A 1 8.95 -4.64 10.73
N ALA A 2 10.15 -4.23 11.11
CA ALA A 2 10.65 -2.89 10.79
C ALA A 2 11.46 -2.99 9.50
N PHE A 3 11.06 -2.24 8.47
CA PHE A 3 11.86 -2.16 7.25
C PHE A 3 13.20 -1.45 7.55
N PRO A 4 14.31 -1.86 6.91
CA PRO A 4 15.57 -1.13 6.98
C PRO A 4 15.41 0.35 6.62
N LYS A 5 16.25 1.23 7.18
CA LYS A 5 16.17 2.69 6.99
C LYS A 5 16.16 3.12 5.51
N HIS A 6 16.96 2.47 4.66
CA HIS A 6 17.03 2.78 3.22
C HIS A 6 15.74 2.41 2.46
N ILE A 7 15.05 1.35 2.89
CA ILE A 7 13.74 0.96 2.35
C ILE A 7 12.69 1.96 2.79
N TRP A 8 12.77 2.38 4.04
CA TRP A 8 11.85 3.37 4.58
C TRP A 8 11.95 4.73 3.90
N ASP A 9 13.14 5.12 3.49
CA ASP A 9 13.36 6.36 2.76
C ASP A 9 12.68 6.38 1.38
N GLN A 10 12.57 5.21 0.74
CA GLN A 10 11.82 5.04 -0.49
C GLN A 10 10.31 5.00 -0.23
N LEU A 11 9.88 4.24 0.80
CA LEU A 11 8.46 4.08 1.14
C LEU A 11 7.79 5.35 1.67
N LYS A 12 8.50 6.21 2.42
CA LYS A 12 7.91 7.43 3.02
C LYS A 12 7.39 8.42 1.98
N ASN A 13 7.87 8.34 0.74
CA ASN A 13 7.52 9.24 -0.35
C ASN A 13 6.42 8.68 -1.28
N ILE A 14 5.92 7.47 -1.02
CA ILE A 14 4.95 6.85 -1.92
C ILE A 14 3.62 7.59 -1.88
N THR A 15 3.07 7.78 -3.07
CA THR A 15 1.76 8.40 -3.24
C THR A 15 0.65 7.34 -3.16
N SER A 16 -0.60 7.77 -2.88
CA SER A 16 -1.75 6.88 -2.99
C SER A 16 -1.88 6.26 -4.39
N LYS A 17 -1.39 6.93 -5.44
CA LYS A 17 -1.39 6.39 -6.81
C LYS A 17 -0.47 5.18 -6.95
N GLU A 18 0.74 5.24 -6.39
CA GLU A 18 1.69 4.13 -6.43
C GLU A 18 1.21 2.96 -5.59
N LEU A 19 0.64 3.24 -4.41
CA LEU A 19 0.07 2.20 -3.55
C LEU A 19 -1.10 1.48 -4.23
N ILE A 20 -1.99 2.21 -4.91
CA ILE A 20 -3.09 1.61 -5.69
C ILE A 20 -2.53 0.73 -6.82
N LYS A 21 -1.58 1.22 -7.60
CA LYS A 21 -0.94 0.42 -8.66
C LYS A 21 -0.28 -0.85 -8.12
N ALA A 22 0.34 -0.78 -6.95
CA ALA A 22 0.93 -1.93 -6.29
C ALA A 22 -0.14 -2.94 -5.84
N LEU A 23 -1.25 -2.47 -5.26
CA LEU A 23 -2.37 -3.33 -4.85
C LEU A 23 -3.00 -4.04 -6.06
N GLU A 24 -3.25 -3.32 -7.15
CA GLU A 24 -3.77 -3.88 -8.39
C GLU A 24 -2.83 -4.95 -8.97
N LYS A 25 -1.51 -4.72 -8.95
CA LYS A 25 -0.50 -5.71 -9.39
C LYS A 25 -0.40 -6.94 -8.48
N ASP A 26 -0.63 -6.78 -7.19
CA ASP A 26 -0.64 -7.89 -6.23
C ASP A 26 -1.93 -8.74 -6.32
N GLY A 27 -2.89 -8.34 -7.17
CA GLY A 27 -4.15 -9.04 -7.41
C GLY A 27 -5.24 -8.65 -6.42
N TRP A 28 -5.15 -7.47 -5.80
CA TRP A 28 -6.25 -6.95 -4.99
C TRP A 28 -7.38 -6.45 -5.88
N GLN A 29 -8.59 -6.85 -5.52
CA GLN A 29 -9.81 -6.39 -6.17
C GLN A 29 -10.36 -5.19 -5.41
N ARG A 30 -10.98 -4.27 -6.14
CA ARG A 30 -11.55 -3.07 -5.56
C ARG A 30 -13.04 -3.27 -5.35
N ASP A 31 -13.52 -3.01 -4.14
CA ASP A 31 -14.89 -3.33 -3.75
C ASP A 31 -15.90 -2.40 -4.46
N VAL A 32 -15.83 -1.09 -4.26
CA VAL A 32 -16.60 -0.09 -5.03
C VAL A 32 -15.89 1.26 -5.02
N LYS A 33 -15.77 1.96 -6.16
CA LYS A 33 -15.24 3.34 -6.22
C LYS A 33 -16.31 4.34 -5.78
N ARG A 34 -16.34 4.75 -4.49
CA ARG A 34 -17.09 5.96 -4.10
C ARG A 34 -16.26 6.81 -3.14
N GLY A 35 -15.82 7.97 -3.63
CA GLY A 35 -15.17 9.01 -2.84
C GLY A 35 -13.68 8.82 -2.56
N ALA A 36 -13.20 9.53 -1.55
CA ALA A 36 -11.79 9.52 -1.14
C ALA A 36 -11.36 8.21 -0.45
N ILE A 37 -12.31 7.36 -0.05
CA ILE A 37 -12.03 6.08 0.60
C ILE A 37 -12.17 4.97 -0.44
N GLN A 38 -11.14 4.14 -0.56
CA GLN A 38 -11.10 3.04 -1.51
C GLN A 38 -10.82 1.75 -0.73
N VAL A 39 -11.77 0.83 -0.75
CA VAL A 39 -11.58 -0.48 -0.12
C VAL A 39 -11.10 -1.47 -1.17
N TYR A 40 -10.04 -2.18 -0.82
CA TYR A 40 -9.48 -3.29 -1.60
C TYR A 40 -9.61 -4.58 -0.79
N PHE A 41 -9.96 -5.66 -1.47
CA PHE A 41 -10.08 -6.99 -0.89
C PHE A 41 -9.27 -8.00 -1.70
N LYS A 42 -8.84 -9.06 -1.04
CA LYS A 42 -8.16 -10.20 -1.65
C LYS A 42 -9.02 -11.46 -1.47
N PRO A 43 -9.05 -12.41 -2.43
CA PRO A 43 -9.79 -13.67 -2.27
C PRO A 43 -9.44 -14.44 -1.00
N ASN A 44 -8.22 -14.24 -0.47
CA ASN A 44 -7.76 -14.80 0.80
C ASN A 44 -8.44 -14.19 2.05
N GLY A 45 -9.47 -13.35 1.90
CA GLY A 45 -10.23 -12.75 3.00
C GLY A 45 -9.65 -11.47 3.60
N LYS A 46 -8.48 -11.01 3.12
CA LYS A 46 -7.89 -9.74 3.59
C LYS A 46 -8.59 -8.53 2.97
N ARG A 47 -8.73 -7.46 3.75
CA ARG A 47 -9.32 -6.19 3.32
C ARG A 47 -8.47 -5.02 3.79
N VAL A 48 -8.24 -4.05 2.92
CA VAL A 48 -7.47 -2.84 3.24
C VAL A 48 -8.21 -1.60 2.74
N THR A 49 -8.20 -0.56 3.58
CA THR A 49 -8.85 0.72 3.27
C THR A 49 -7.80 1.76 2.94
N ILE A 50 -7.84 2.27 1.71
CA ILE A 50 -6.91 3.27 1.17
C ILE A 50 -7.61 4.61 1.09
N HIS A 51 -7.11 5.59 1.86
CA HIS A 51 -7.59 6.97 1.80
C HIS A 51 -6.89 7.71 0.66
N HIS A 52 -7.52 7.76 -0.51
CA HIS A 52 -7.00 8.44 -1.68
C HIS A 52 -7.16 9.95 -1.56
N HIS A 53 -6.05 10.63 -1.24
CA HIS A 53 -5.97 12.09 -1.27
C HIS A 53 -4.89 12.52 -2.27
N PRO A 54 -5.24 13.26 -3.34
CA PRO A 54 -4.31 13.58 -4.42
C PRO A 54 -3.13 14.45 -4.00
N LYS A 55 -3.21 15.13 -2.85
CA LYS A 55 -2.17 16.03 -2.32
C LYS A 55 -1.50 15.53 -1.04
N LYS A 56 -1.78 14.29 -0.58
CA LYS A 56 -1.29 13.81 0.71
C LYS A 56 -0.54 12.49 0.56
N THR A 57 0.67 12.45 1.12
CA THR A 57 1.42 11.21 1.33
C THR A 57 0.95 10.53 2.62
N TYR A 58 1.13 9.23 2.71
CA TYR A 58 0.82 8.52 3.95
C TYR A 58 1.93 8.75 4.98
N GLY A 59 1.52 8.97 6.22
CA GLY A 59 2.46 9.02 7.32
C GLY A 59 3.20 7.68 7.47
N PRO A 60 4.46 7.70 7.92
CA PRO A 60 5.26 6.50 8.08
C PRO A 60 4.55 5.41 8.90
N LYS A 61 3.99 5.75 10.07
CA LYS A 61 3.30 4.76 10.92
C LYS A 61 2.09 4.10 10.24
N THR A 62 1.37 4.86 9.41
CA THR A 62 0.21 4.36 8.64
C THR A 62 0.65 3.34 7.60
N LEU A 63 1.70 3.65 6.83
CA LEU A 63 2.25 2.72 5.84
C LEU A 63 2.75 1.43 6.47
N GLN A 64 3.47 1.54 7.59
CA GLN A 64 3.99 0.36 8.29
C GLN A 64 2.88 -0.57 8.78
N SER A 65 1.82 0.02 9.35
CA SER A 65 0.65 -0.74 9.80
C SER A 65 -0.08 -1.36 8.62
N LEU A 66 -0.22 -0.61 7.52
CA LEU A 66 -0.86 -1.08 6.30
C LEU A 66 -0.11 -2.26 5.67
N PHE A 67 1.20 -2.16 5.49
CA PHE A 67 2.02 -3.25 4.94
C PHE A 67 1.98 -4.49 5.82
N LYS A 68 1.96 -4.31 7.15
CA LYS A 68 1.80 -5.41 8.11
C LYS A 68 0.45 -6.10 7.96
N ASP A 69 -0.63 -5.36 7.78
CA ASP A 69 -2.00 -5.88 7.66
C ASP A 69 -2.18 -6.70 6.37
N ILE A 70 -1.76 -6.12 5.24
CA ILE A 70 -1.81 -6.81 3.94
C ILE A 70 -0.77 -7.93 3.84
N GLY A 71 0.27 -7.90 4.67
CA GLY A 71 1.30 -8.92 4.79
C GLY A 71 2.39 -8.83 3.72
N TRP A 72 2.60 -7.66 3.15
CA TRP A 72 3.69 -7.45 2.19
C TRP A 72 5.04 -7.43 2.89
N LYS A 73 5.96 -8.19 2.33
CA LYS A 73 7.37 -8.21 2.72
C LYS A 73 8.19 -7.35 1.77
N GLU A 74 9.47 -7.19 2.09
CA GLU A 74 10.42 -6.49 1.24
C GLU A 74 10.44 -7.03 -0.20
N GLU A 75 10.32 -8.35 -0.37
CA GLU A 75 10.24 -9.02 -1.66
C GLU A 75 9.02 -8.58 -2.47
N ASP A 76 7.86 -8.45 -1.82
CA ASP A 76 6.65 -7.95 -2.46
C ASP A 76 6.81 -6.48 -2.86
N LEU A 77 7.40 -5.65 -1.98
CA LEU A 77 7.63 -4.24 -2.28
C LEU A 77 8.53 -4.05 -3.51
N ARG A 78 9.59 -4.87 -3.65
CA ARG A 78 10.45 -4.90 -4.85
C ARG A 78 9.67 -5.39 -6.06
N ARG A 79 8.94 -6.51 -5.95
CA ARG A 79 8.11 -7.09 -7.04
C ARG A 79 7.08 -6.09 -7.56
N LEU A 80 6.47 -5.31 -6.67
CA LEU A 80 5.43 -4.35 -6.97
C LEU A 80 5.97 -2.99 -7.45
N LYS A 81 7.30 -2.82 -7.46
CA LYS A 81 8.04 -1.61 -7.84
C LYS A 81 7.78 -0.42 -6.91
N LEU A 82 7.62 -0.68 -5.61
CA LEU A 82 7.52 0.36 -4.57
C LEU A 82 8.90 0.77 -4.05
N ILE A 83 9.88 -0.10 -4.17
CA ILE A 83 11.28 0.13 -3.82
C ILE A 83 12.17 -0.46 -4.92
N LYS A 84 13.35 0.12 -5.09
CA LYS A 84 14.42 -0.37 -5.97
C LYS A 84 15.35 -1.31 -5.22
#